data_AF-A0A8J3YX72-F1
#
_entry.id   AF-A0A8J3YX72-F1
#
_cell.length_a   1.000
_cell.length_b   1.000
_cell.length_c   1.000
_cell.angle_alpha   90.00
_cell.angle_beta   90.00
_cell.angle_gamma   90.00
#
_symmetry.space_group_name_H-M   'P 1'
#
loop_
_entity.id
_entity.type
_entity.pdbx_description
1 polymer ?
#
loop_
_entity_poly.entity_id
_entity_poly.type
_entity_poly.pdbx_seq_one_letter_code
_entity_poly.pdbx_strand_id
1 'polypeptide(L)'
;MASVQLRHDTPGRAYYRRRLAEGKTAMEAIRALKRRLSDAVYRQMTRDIERSRTGPRGQPGATLQSSATDPNPEVNSSEQSLAGPTDHHPRTPNTNPA
;
A
#
# COMPACT_ATOMS: atom_id res chain seq x y z
N MET A 1 0.74 4.45 -13.37
CA MET A 1 -0.22 5.37 -14.03
C MET A 1 0.28 6.81 -14.21
N ALA A 2 1.00 7.45 -13.28
CA ALA A 2 1.45 8.85 -13.47
C ALA A 2 2.50 9.07 -14.59
N SER A 3 3.44 8.14 -14.80
CA SER A 3 4.51 8.25 -15.81
C SER A 3 3.98 8.29 -17.25
N VAL A 4 2.98 7.46 -17.55
CA VAL A 4 2.29 7.41 -18.86
C VAL A 4 1.58 8.74 -19.14
N GLN A 5 0.87 9.29 -18.15
CA GLN A 5 0.20 10.59 -18.28
C GLN A 5 1.16 11.76 -18.54
N LEU A 6 2.43 11.64 -18.18
CA LEU A 6 3.44 12.67 -18.43
C LEU A 6 4.04 12.62 -19.85
N ARG A 7 4.01 11.44 -20.49
CA ARG A 7 4.53 11.18 -21.83
C ARG A 7 3.58 11.60 -22.96
N HIS A 8 2.27 11.54 -22.70
CA HIS A 8 1.23 11.95 -23.65
C HIS A 8 0.57 13.27 -23.20
N ASP A 9 -0.09 13.98 -24.11
CA ASP A 9 -0.88 15.16 -23.74
C ASP A 9 -2.17 14.75 -23.04
N THR A 10 -2.05 14.59 -21.72
CA THR A 10 -3.15 14.25 -20.83
C THR A 10 -3.40 15.37 -19.81
N PRO A 11 -4.59 15.40 -19.15
CA PRO A 11 -4.84 16.30 -18.02
C PRO A 11 -3.83 16.16 -16.86
N GLY A 12 -3.15 15.01 -16.75
CA GLY A 12 -2.07 14.80 -15.78
C GLY A 12 -0.82 15.64 -16.10
N ARG A 13 -0.47 15.79 -17.39
CA ARG A 13 0.63 16.64 -17.86
C ARG A 13 0.35 18.12 -17.61
N ALA A 14 -0.88 18.57 -17.87
CA ALA A 14 -1.34 19.92 -17.57
C ALA A 14 -1.30 20.23 -16.06
N TYR A 15 -1.77 19.29 -15.22
CA TYR A 15 -1.69 19.42 -13.77
C TYR A 15 -0.24 19.47 -13.26
N TYR A 16 0.66 18.63 -13.80
CA TYR A 16 2.08 18.66 -13.49
C TYR A 16 2.71 20.01 -13.85
N ARG A 17 2.48 20.53 -15.07
CA ARG A 17 2.94 21.85 -15.50
C ARG A 17 2.43 22.97 -14.59
N ARG A 18 1.16 22.93 -14.18
CA ARG A 18 0.61 23.91 -13.23
C ARG A 18 1.32 23.86 -11.88
N ARG A 19 1.58 22.67 -11.34
CA ARG A 19 2.31 22.51 -10.08
C ARG A 19 3.76 23.01 -10.18
N LEU A 20 4.44 22.83 -11.31
CA LEU A 20 5.76 23.45 -11.57
C LEU A 20 5.68 24.99 -11.63
N ALA A 21 4.68 25.54 -12.32
CA ALA A 21 4.47 26.99 -12.41
C ALA A 21 4.12 27.63 -11.05
N GLU A 22 3.54 26.85 -10.12
CA GLU A 22 3.35 27.22 -8.71
C GLU A 22 4.65 27.12 -7.87
N GLY A 23 5.82 26.98 -8.49
CA GLY A 23 7.14 26.95 -7.83
C GLY A 23 7.51 25.62 -7.16
N LYS A 24 6.71 24.55 -7.33
CA LYS A 24 6.99 23.25 -6.69
C LYS A 24 8.04 22.47 -7.47
N THR A 25 8.83 21.68 -6.76
CA THR A 25 9.82 20.80 -7.38
C THR A 25 9.15 19.74 -8.26
N ALA A 26 9.87 19.23 -9.26
CA ALA A 26 9.40 18.15 -10.13
C ALA A 26 8.95 16.90 -9.33
N MET A 27 9.67 16.56 -8.25
CA MET A 27 9.31 15.44 -7.39
C MET A 27 7.99 15.67 -6.64
N GLU A 28 7.74 16.87 -6.13
CA GLU A 28 6.46 17.23 -5.49
C GLU A 28 5.31 17.25 -6.48
N ALA A 29 5.52 17.79 -7.69
CA ALA A 29 4.51 17.80 -8.75
C ALA A 29 4.15 16.36 -9.19
N ILE A 30 5.13 15.46 -9.32
CA ILE A 30 4.90 14.02 -9.58
C ILE A 30 4.21 13.34 -8.38
N ARG A 31 4.61 13.63 -7.14
CA ARG A 31 4.00 13.08 -5.92
C ARG A 31 2.53 13.52 -5.80
N ALA A 32 2.23 14.78 -6.08
CA ALA A 32 0.87 15.33 -6.09
C ALA A 32 0.01 14.71 -7.22
N LEU A 33 0.58 14.47 -8.40
CA LEU A 33 -0.11 13.76 -9.48
C LEU A 33 -0.41 12.30 -9.12
N LYS A 34 0.57 11.58 -8.55
CA LYS A 34 0.37 10.20 -8.06
C LYS A 34 -0.75 10.14 -7.01
N ARG A 35 -0.70 11.00 -5.98
CA ARG A 35 -1.71 11.05 -4.91
C ARG A 35 -3.10 11.32 -5.48
N ARG A 36 -3.27 12.36 -6.31
CA ARG A 36 -4.54 12.67 -6.98
C ARG A 36 -5.16 11.49 -7.74
N LEU A 37 -4.33 10.67 -8.40
CA LEU A 37 -4.81 9.48 -9.12
C LEU A 37 -5.24 8.37 -8.15
N SER A 38 -4.45 8.10 -7.10
CA SER A 38 -4.83 7.15 -6.04
C SER A 38 -6.13 7.57 -5.34
N ASP A 39 -6.25 8.85 -4.95
CA ASP A 39 -7.42 9.40 -4.28
C ASP A 39 -8.68 9.30 -5.16
N ALA A 40 -8.54 9.51 -6.47
CA ALA A 40 -9.64 9.36 -7.42
C ALA A 40 -10.12 7.91 -7.53
N VAL A 41 -9.20 6.94 -7.63
CA VAL A 41 -9.51 5.51 -7.68
C VAL A 41 -10.13 5.03 -6.36
N TYR A 42 -9.55 5.40 -5.22
CA TYR A 42 -10.08 5.06 -3.90
C TYR A 42 -11.51 5.59 -3.72
N ARG A 43 -11.76 6.87 -4.03
CA ARG A 43 -13.11 7.46 -3.98
C ARG A 43 -14.09 6.83 -4.97
N GLN A 44 -13.62 6.22 -6.06
CA GLN A 44 -14.49 5.47 -6.97
C GLN A 44 -14.87 4.13 -6.32
N MET A 45 -13.88 3.35 -5.86
CA MET A 45 -14.09 2.09 -5.15
C MET A 45 -15.04 2.24 -3.95
N THR A 46 -14.86 3.27 -3.11
CA THR A 46 -15.77 3.53 -1.98
C THR A 46 -17.20 3.80 -2.45
N ARG A 47 -17.40 4.59 -3.50
CA ARG A 47 -18.75 4.85 -4.05
C ARG A 47 -19.40 3.60 -4.63
N ASP A 48 -18.61 2.75 -5.28
CA ASP A 48 -19.11 1.51 -5.88
C ASP A 48 -19.50 0.50 -4.78
N ILE A 49 -18.77 0.45 -3.67
CA ILE A 49 -19.14 -0.29 -2.45
C ILE A 49 -20.46 0.24 -1.87
N GLU A 50 -20.58 1.55 -1.66
CA GLU A 50 -21.80 2.15 -1.09
C GLU A 50 -23.02 1.98 -2.01
N ARG A 51 -22.84 2.11 -3.33
CA ARG A 51 -23.88 1.81 -4.33
C ARG A 51 -24.29 0.34 -4.30
N SER A 52 -23.33 -0.57 -4.12
CA SER A 52 -23.61 -2.02 -3.99
C SER A 52 -24.36 -2.35 -2.70
N ARG A 53 -24.10 -1.60 -1.61
CA ARG A 53 -24.83 -1.72 -0.33
C ARG A 53 -26.25 -1.14 -0.37
N THR A 54 -26.49 -0.14 -1.20
CA THR A 54 -27.78 0.59 -1.28
C THR A 54 -28.63 0.21 -2.51
N GLY A 55 -28.25 -0.82 -3.25
CA GLY A 55 -29.04 -1.34 -4.37
C GLY A 55 -30.34 -2.02 -3.90
N PRO A 56 -31.49 -1.78 -4.54
CA PRO A 56 -32.73 -2.49 -4.22
C PRO A 56 -32.62 -3.96 -4.66
N ARG A 57 -32.72 -4.87 -3.69
CA ARG A 57 -33.09 -6.30 -3.79
C ARG A 57 -32.95 -6.94 -5.19
N GLY A 58 -31.90 -7.73 -5.40
CA GLY A 58 -31.91 -8.69 -6.52
C GLY A 58 -30.58 -9.30 -6.98
N GLN A 59 -29.90 -10.08 -6.14
CA GLN A 59 -29.01 -11.17 -6.61
C GLN A 59 -29.00 -12.36 -5.61
N PRO A 60 -29.85 -13.38 -5.80
CA PRO A 60 -29.72 -14.66 -5.10
C PRO A 60 -28.72 -15.54 -5.86
N GLY A 61 -27.42 -15.47 -5.51
CA GLY A 61 -26.40 -16.19 -6.31
C GLY A 61 -24.94 -16.11 -5.84
N ALA A 62 -24.67 -15.90 -4.55
CA ALA A 62 -23.31 -15.98 -4.01
C ALA A 62 -23.31 -16.45 -2.55
N THR A 63 -23.51 -17.77 -2.36
CA THR A 63 -23.48 -18.42 -1.05
C THR A 63 -22.05 -18.46 -0.49
N LEU A 64 -21.59 -17.38 0.16
CA LEU A 64 -20.42 -17.41 1.03
C LEU A 64 -20.79 -17.90 2.44
N GLN A 65 -21.41 -19.08 2.50
CA GLN A 65 -21.46 -19.91 3.72
C GLN A 65 -20.38 -20.98 3.62
N SER A 66 -19.12 -20.55 3.49
CA SER A 66 -17.96 -21.42 3.70
C SER A 66 -17.58 -21.41 5.18
N SER A 67 -18.51 -21.84 6.03
CA SER A 67 -18.27 -22.05 7.46
C SER A 67 -17.57 -23.39 7.66
N ALA A 68 -16.25 -23.41 7.41
CA ALA A 68 -15.37 -24.45 7.93
C ALA A 68 -14.84 -23.97 9.29
N THR A 69 -15.47 -24.46 10.34
CA THR A 69 -15.04 -24.27 11.73
C THR A 69 -13.75 -25.05 11.97
N ASP A 70 -12.65 -24.35 12.22
CA ASP A 70 -11.49 -24.91 12.92
C ASP A 70 -11.29 -24.13 14.24
N PRO A 71 -11.57 -24.74 15.41
CA PRO A 71 -11.32 -24.11 16.70
C PRO A 71 -9.82 -24.20 17.04
N ASN A 72 -9.18 -23.04 17.07
CA ASN A 72 -7.83 -22.83 17.59
C ASN A 72 -7.88 -22.60 19.13
N PRO A 73 -6.81 -22.88 19.92
CA PRO A 73 -5.85 -23.99 19.90
C PRO A 73 -5.87 -24.79 21.23
N GLU A 74 -5.45 -26.05 21.23
CA GLU A 74 -5.12 -26.74 22.50
C GLU A 74 -3.98 -27.79 22.35
N VAL A 75 -2.73 -27.31 22.34
CA VAL A 75 -1.57 -28.11 22.75
C VAL A 75 -0.85 -27.36 23.87
N ASN A 76 -0.92 -28.00 25.03
CA ASN A 76 -0.32 -27.69 26.34
C ASN A 76 0.93 -26.79 26.41
N SER A 77 0.95 -25.99 27.47
CA SER A 77 2.13 -25.32 28.02
C SER A 77 2.96 -26.30 28.88
N SER A 78 4.28 -26.40 28.61
CA SER A 78 5.39 -26.86 29.48
C SER A 78 6.55 -27.40 28.61
N GLU A 79 7.85 -27.16 28.83
CA GLU A 79 8.62 -26.24 29.67
C GLU A 79 9.98 -25.93 28.95
N GLN A 80 10.77 -24.99 29.49
CA GLN A 80 12.26 -24.97 29.57
C GLN A 80 13.04 -25.87 28.58
N SER A 81 13.99 -25.42 27.76
CA SER A 81 15.04 -24.40 27.93
C SER A 81 15.80 -24.24 26.57
N LEU A 82 16.81 -23.39 26.34
CA LEU A 82 17.64 -22.49 27.17
C LEU A 82 18.09 -21.29 26.28
N ALA A 83 18.86 -20.33 26.81
CA ALA A 83 19.44 -19.24 26.01
C ALA A 83 20.72 -19.66 25.27
N GLY A 84 20.72 -19.55 23.93
CA GLY A 84 21.93 -19.65 23.11
C GLY A 84 22.60 -18.27 22.96
N PRO A 85 23.86 -18.08 23.37
CA PRO A 85 24.57 -16.81 23.18
C PRO A 85 24.89 -16.61 21.69
N THR A 86 24.40 -15.51 21.09
CA THR A 86 24.90 -15.07 19.79
C THR A 86 26.19 -14.28 19.97
N ASP A 87 27.31 -14.88 19.55
CA ASP A 87 28.61 -14.20 19.47
C ASP A 87 28.54 -13.04 18.47
N HIS A 88 28.42 -11.81 18.99
CA HIS A 88 28.55 -10.60 18.20
C HIS A 88 30.01 -10.36 17.85
N HIS A 89 30.46 -10.79 16.67
CA HIS A 89 31.77 -10.42 16.12
C HIS A 89 31.82 -8.91 15.82
N PRO A 90 32.61 -8.09 16.54
CA PRO A 90 32.79 -6.68 16.18
C PRO A 90 33.81 -6.60 15.03
N ARG A 91 33.34 -6.30 13.82
CA ARG A 91 34.25 -6.02 12.70
C ARG A 91 34.87 -4.64 12.90
N THR A 92 36.18 -4.63 13.19
CA THR A 92 36.94 -3.41 13.50
C THR A 92 37.04 -2.44 12.32
N PRO A 93 37.10 -1.12 12.57
CA PRO A 93 37.21 -0.12 11.53
C PRO A 93 38.62 -0.03 10.93
N ASN A 94 38.65 0.24 9.63
CA ASN A 94 39.84 0.50 8.82
C ASN A 94 40.69 1.65 9.39
N THR A 95 42.00 1.44 9.53
CA THR A 95 43.00 2.51 9.70
C THR A 95 44.16 2.24 8.74
N ASN A 96 44.43 3.18 7.83
CA ASN A 96 45.48 3.11 6.83
C ASN A 96 46.41 4.32 6.97
N PRO A 97 47.66 4.15 7.45
CA PRO A 97 48.67 5.21 7.47
C PRO A 97 49.90 4.87 6.60
N ALA A 98 50.06 5.61 5.50
CA ALA A 98 51.32 5.83 4.78
C ALA A 98 51.19 7.09 3.92
#